data_AF-A0A1S9CLY6-F1
#
_entry.id   AF-A0A1S9CLY6-F1
#
_cell.length_a   1.000
_cell.length_b   1.000
_cell.length_c   1.000
_cell.angle_alpha   90.00
_cell.angle_beta   90.00
_cell.angle_gamma   90.00
#
_symmetry.space_group_name_H-M   'P 1'
#
loop_
_entity.id
_entity.type
_entity.pdbx_description
1 polymer ?
#
loop_
_entity_poly.entity_id
_entity_poly.type
_entity_poly.pdbx_seq_one_letter_code
_entity_poly.pdbx_strand_id
1 'polypeptide(L)'
;MTYPLNYNNLKDCNVKILYDEAIIYDYFYKAKDRFTKATSVANCELAPALLWSFYINNQGASFPCNIAFEGSFFRITKKKGRLNIVAIPEDEELKYKTIRFINICEALIGEQVLEGVLASPLADHHKEQLQQMLQYNTVADDVFKSQFVLSPATLRRANVEDSYYLKVDDVLLCDTLVKEGAFVKKGDILFEYTHEVTGMFGRKKIQKFAKKSECDGVLTWCLTKDKEIWARKDCLIAKINPK
;
A
#
# COMPACT_ATOMS: atom_id res chain seq x y z
N MET A 1 13.19 5.20 12.21
CA MET A 1 14.17 5.64 11.20
C MET A 1 13.65 6.90 10.54
N THR A 2 14.45 7.95 10.46
CA THR A 2 14.07 9.23 9.86
C THR A 2 14.68 9.27 8.46
N TYR A 3 13.90 9.01 7.42
CA TYR A 3 14.36 9.21 6.04
C TYR A 3 14.63 10.72 5.84
N PRO A 4 15.86 11.14 5.48
CA PRO A 4 16.21 12.55 5.38
C PRO A 4 15.99 13.02 3.93
N LEU A 5 14.75 13.32 3.55
CA LEU A 5 14.55 14.25 2.44
C LEU A 5 14.95 15.64 3.00
N ASN A 6 15.95 16.34 2.46
CA ASN A 6 16.25 17.71 2.93
C ASN A 6 15.22 18.69 2.33
N TYR A 7 14.35 19.24 3.17
CA TYR A 7 12.98 19.68 2.82
C TYR A 7 12.80 21.13 2.33
N ASN A 8 13.86 21.91 2.07
CA ASN A 8 13.71 23.31 1.64
C ASN A 8 13.42 23.50 0.13
N ASN A 9 13.41 22.42 -0.67
CA ASN A 9 13.53 22.52 -2.13
C ASN A 9 12.31 22.08 -2.95
N LEU A 10 11.15 21.81 -2.34
CA LEU A 10 9.95 21.41 -3.10
C LEU A 10 9.17 22.60 -3.68
N LYS A 11 9.61 23.83 -3.41
CA LYS A 11 8.97 25.03 -3.95
C LYS A 11 9.05 25.04 -5.48
N ASP A 12 7.95 25.41 -6.14
CA ASP A 12 7.86 25.57 -7.59
C ASP A 12 8.14 24.27 -8.39
N CYS A 13 8.02 23.10 -7.73
CA CYS A 13 8.25 21.79 -8.34
C CYS A 13 6.95 20.98 -8.48
N ASN A 14 6.86 20.17 -9.53
CA ASN A 14 5.82 19.16 -9.69
C ASN A 14 6.33 17.84 -9.09
N VAL A 15 5.68 17.34 -8.04
CA VAL A 15 6.11 16.15 -7.31
C VAL A 15 5.24 14.96 -7.71
N LYS A 16 5.89 13.87 -8.12
CA LYS A 16 5.26 12.59 -8.42
C LYS A 16 5.81 11.53 -7.47
N ILE A 17 4.95 10.95 -6.65
CA ILE A 17 5.31 9.99 -5.61
C ILE A 17 4.87 8.59 -6.04
N LEU A 18 5.82 7.66 -6.14
CA LEU A 18 5.55 6.24 -6.32
C LEU A 18 5.82 5.54 -4.99
N TYR A 19 4.89 4.70 -4.55
CA TYR A 19 5.06 3.87 -3.35
C TYR A 19 4.68 2.43 -3.66
N ASP A 20 5.43 1.50 -3.12
CA ASP A 20 5.24 0.05 -3.26
C ASP A 20 4.49 -0.56 -2.07
N GLU A 21 4.60 0.06 -0.89
CA GLU A 21 3.97 -0.42 0.34
C GLU A 21 3.05 0.61 1.01
N ALA A 22 2.02 0.11 1.69
CA ALA A 22 1.06 0.94 2.44
C ALA A 22 1.73 1.75 3.57
N ILE A 23 2.80 1.23 4.17
CA ILE A 23 3.56 1.95 5.20
C ILE A 23 4.27 3.18 4.66
N ILE A 24 4.73 3.13 3.41
CA ILE A 24 5.36 4.26 2.74
C ILE A 24 4.31 5.34 2.44
N TYR A 25 3.10 4.95 2.01
CA TYR A 25 1.99 5.88 1.86
C TYR A 25 1.64 6.57 3.19
N ASP A 26 1.47 5.82 4.28
CA ASP A 26 1.15 6.38 5.61
C ASP A 26 2.23 7.37 6.09
N TYR A 27 3.50 7.08 5.80
CA TYR A 27 4.59 8.01 6.07
C TYR A 27 4.42 9.33 5.30
N PHE A 28 4.13 9.28 4.00
CA PHE A 28 3.88 10.48 3.20
C PHE A 28 2.63 11.23 3.64
N TYR A 29 1.55 10.52 4.00
CA TYR A 29 0.34 11.10 4.56
C TYR A 29 0.64 11.92 5.84
N LYS A 30 1.42 11.35 6.76
CA LYS A 30 1.86 12.03 8.00
C LYS A 30 2.78 13.22 7.75
N ALA A 31 3.44 13.24 6.60
CA ALA A 31 4.32 14.31 6.17
C ALA A 31 3.66 15.25 5.12
N LYS A 32 2.35 15.16 4.89
CA LYS A 32 1.67 15.84 3.77
C LYS A 32 1.88 17.36 3.75
N ASP A 33 1.96 17.98 4.92
CA ASP A 33 2.19 19.42 5.07
C ASP A 33 3.49 19.89 4.41
N ARG A 34 4.46 18.98 4.23
CA ARG A 34 5.74 19.26 3.56
C ARG A 34 5.58 19.48 2.05
N PHE A 35 4.50 18.99 1.45
CA PHE A 35 4.24 19.13 0.03
C PHE A 35 3.37 20.35 -0.29
N THR A 36 2.94 21.12 0.72
CA THR A 36 2.10 22.34 0.54
C THR A 36 2.77 23.44 -0.29
N LYS A 37 4.11 23.43 -0.39
CA LYS A 37 4.88 24.39 -1.19
C LYS A 37 5.10 23.95 -2.64
N ALA A 38 4.76 22.71 -3.01
CA ALA A 38 4.92 22.20 -4.37
C ALA A 38 3.87 22.81 -5.30
N THR A 39 4.22 22.98 -6.58
CA THR A 39 3.29 23.42 -7.63
C THR A 39 2.18 22.39 -7.83
N SER A 40 2.56 21.12 -7.89
CA SER A 40 1.63 20.00 -7.95
C SER A 40 2.20 18.83 -7.19
N VAL A 41 1.31 17.97 -6.69
CA VAL A 41 1.67 16.71 -6.06
C VAL A 41 0.74 15.67 -6.65
N ALA A 42 1.26 14.48 -6.93
CA ALA A 42 0.45 13.32 -7.23
C ALA A 42 1.13 12.08 -6.64
N ASN A 43 0.34 11.08 -6.29
CA ASN A 43 0.85 9.79 -5.86
C ASN A 43 0.14 8.65 -6.60
N CYS A 44 0.84 7.53 -6.75
CA CYS A 44 0.22 6.27 -7.15
C CYS A 44 1.04 5.09 -6.61
N GLU A 45 0.41 3.92 -6.59
CA GLU A 45 1.14 2.68 -6.34
C GLU A 45 2.17 2.46 -7.46
N LEU A 46 3.29 1.81 -7.12
CA LEU A 46 4.36 1.49 -8.06
C LEU A 46 3.87 0.53 -9.16
N ALA A 47 2.99 -0.40 -8.82
CA ALA A 47 2.53 -1.47 -9.70
C ALA A 47 1.86 -0.95 -11.00
N PRO A 48 0.91 0.00 -10.97
CA PRO A 48 0.40 0.65 -12.19
C PRO A 48 1.50 1.29 -13.05
N ALA A 49 2.46 1.97 -12.43
CA ALA A 49 3.55 2.65 -13.14
C ALA A 49 4.49 1.65 -13.84
N LEU A 50 4.82 0.53 -13.17
CA LEU A 50 5.57 -0.58 -13.76
C LEU A 50 4.81 -1.22 -14.93
N LEU A 51 3.51 -1.48 -14.75
CA LEU A 51 2.67 -2.04 -15.80
C LEU A 51 2.60 -1.13 -17.04
N TRP A 52 2.43 0.16 -16.82
CA TRP A 52 2.38 1.14 -17.90
C TRP A 52 3.72 1.24 -18.63
N SER A 53 4.83 1.38 -17.89
CA SER A 53 6.18 1.41 -18.47
C SER A 53 6.48 0.12 -19.24
N PHE A 54 6.09 -1.04 -18.71
CA PHE A 54 6.25 -2.31 -19.42
C PHE A 54 5.46 -2.31 -20.73
N TYR A 55 4.18 -1.91 -20.68
CA TYR A 55 3.27 -1.96 -21.83
C TYR A 55 3.77 -1.10 -23.00
N ILE A 56 4.21 0.14 -22.72
CA ILE A 56 4.68 1.04 -23.78
C ILE A 56 6.01 0.58 -24.40
N ASN A 57 6.89 -0.02 -23.60
CA ASN A 57 8.24 -0.41 -24.04
C ASN A 57 8.31 -1.85 -24.59
N ASN A 58 7.25 -2.65 -24.44
CA ASN A 58 7.24 -4.07 -24.80
C ASN A 58 5.98 -4.46 -25.60
N GLN A 59 5.64 -3.68 -26.62
CA GLN A 59 4.57 -4.05 -27.54
C GLN A 59 4.89 -5.41 -28.19
N GLY A 60 3.96 -6.37 -28.07
CA GLY A 60 4.15 -7.73 -28.60
C GLY A 60 4.83 -8.74 -27.65
N ALA A 61 5.04 -8.39 -26.38
CA ALA A 61 5.54 -9.36 -25.40
C ALA A 61 4.63 -10.58 -25.23
N SER A 62 5.24 -11.76 -25.12
CA SER A 62 4.58 -12.99 -24.68
C SER A 62 4.27 -12.94 -23.19
N PHE A 63 3.13 -13.53 -22.79
CA PHE A 63 2.72 -13.64 -21.39
C PHE A 63 2.62 -15.12 -20.96
N PRO A 64 2.94 -15.47 -19.70
CA PRO A 64 3.41 -14.59 -18.63
C PRO A 64 4.83 -14.06 -18.86
N CYS A 65 5.13 -12.87 -18.33
CA CYS A 65 6.46 -12.27 -18.38
C CYS A 65 6.88 -11.85 -16.98
N ASN A 66 8.09 -12.21 -16.54
CA ASN A 66 8.63 -11.73 -15.28
C ASN A 66 9.48 -10.48 -15.53
N ILE A 67 9.37 -9.51 -14.64
CA ILE A 67 10.16 -8.29 -14.64
C ILE A 67 10.86 -8.11 -13.29
N ALA A 68 11.99 -7.40 -13.31
CA ALA A 68 12.69 -6.97 -12.11
C ALA A 68 12.79 -5.44 -12.08
N PHE A 69 12.62 -4.86 -10.90
CA PHE A 69 12.77 -3.43 -10.63
C PHE A 69 13.38 -3.25 -9.23
N GLU A 70 14.54 -2.59 -9.15
CA GLU A 70 15.23 -2.29 -7.87
C GLU A 70 15.34 -3.50 -6.92
N GLY A 71 15.67 -4.68 -7.46
CA GLY A 71 15.81 -5.92 -6.69
C GLY A 71 14.50 -6.63 -6.33
N SER A 72 13.34 -6.08 -6.69
CA SER A 72 12.04 -6.72 -6.54
C SER A 72 11.57 -7.36 -7.85
N PHE A 73 10.87 -8.49 -7.74
CA PHE A 73 10.42 -9.28 -8.89
C PHE A 73 8.90 -9.28 -9.01
N PHE A 74 8.41 -9.18 -10.25
CA PHE A 74 6.99 -9.16 -10.54
C PHE A 74 6.67 -10.04 -11.74
N ARG A 75 5.47 -10.64 -11.73
CA ARG A 75 4.92 -11.38 -12.87
C ARG A 75 3.77 -10.61 -13.50
N ILE A 76 3.92 -10.29 -14.78
CA ILE A 76 2.88 -9.71 -15.61
C ILE A 76 2.14 -10.83 -16.34
N THR A 77 0.81 -10.82 -16.24
CA THR A 77 -0.07 -11.77 -16.92
C THR A 77 -1.15 -11.04 -17.70
N LYS A 78 -1.62 -11.63 -18.80
CA LYS A 78 -2.77 -11.15 -19.56
C LYS A 78 -3.94 -12.10 -19.36
N LYS A 79 -5.00 -11.63 -18.69
CA LYS A 79 -6.23 -12.39 -18.43
C LYS A 79 -7.43 -11.65 -19.04
N LYS A 80 -8.20 -12.32 -19.89
CA LYS A 80 -9.37 -11.73 -20.57
C LYS A 80 -9.05 -10.38 -21.25
N GLY A 81 -7.91 -10.31 -21.93
CA GLY A 81 -7.45 -9.09 -22.59
C GLY A 81 -6.81 -8.04 -21.67
N ARG A 82 -6.91 -8.18 -20.34
CA ARG A 82 -6.39 -7.21 -19.36
C ARG A 82 -5.03 -7.63 -18.77
N LEU A 83 -4.13 -6.67 -18.60
CA LEU A 83 -2.84 -6.86 -17.94
C LEU A 83 -3.00 -6.78 -16.42
N ASN A 84 -2.30 -7.66 -15.72
CA ASN A 84 -2.21 -7.70 -14.26
C ASN A 84 -0.76 -7.91 -13.87
N ILE A 85 -0.36 -7.35 -12.74
CA ILE A 85 0.96 -7.52 -12.14
C ILE A 85 0.81 -8.06 -10.72
N VAL A 86 1.69 -8.98 -10.33
CA VAL A 86 1.79 -9.48 -8.97
C VAL A 86 3.26 -9.56 -8.57
N ALA A 87 3.58 -9.20 -7.34
CA ALA A 87 4.90 -9.47 -6.79
C ALA A 87 5.13 -10.98 -6.70
N ILE A 88 6.36 -11.43 -6.97
CA ILE A 88 6.78 -12.82 -6.85
C ILE A 88 8.09 -12.87 -6.05
N PRO A 89 8.35 -13.97 -5.32
CA PRO A 89 9.62 -14.15 -4.63
C PRO A 89 10.77 -14.25 -5.65
N GLU A 90 11.97 -13.91 -5.19
CA GLU A 90 13.21 -14.22 -5.91
C GLU A 90 13.37 -15.75 -6.04
N ASP A 91 13.85 -16.18 -7.19
CA ASP A 91 14.13 -17.57 -7.52
C ASP A 91 15.39 -17.60 -8.40
N GLU A 92 16.35 -18.47 -8.09
CA GLU A 92 17.66 -18.53 -8.75
C GLU A 92 17.55 -18.80 -10.26
N GLU A 93 16.49 -19.51 -10.70
CA GLU A 93 16.25 -19.82 -12.11
C GLU A 93 15.31 -18.81 -12.79
N LEU A 94 14.92 -17.74 -12.09
CA LEU A 94 13.96 -16.77 -12.60
C LEU A 94 14.53 -15.99 -13.79
N LYS A 95 14.03 -16.27 -14.99
CA LYS A 95 14.27 -15.42 -16.15
C LYS A 95 13.35 -14.20 -16.09
N TYR A 96 13.93 -13.01 -16.13
CA TYR A 96 13.21 -11.74 -16.07
C TYR A 96 13.79 -10.67 -17.02
N LYS A 97 12.98 -9.64 -17.27
CA LYS A 97 13.42 -8.38 -17.91
C LYS A 97 13.57 -7.29 -16.87
N THR A 98 14.66 -6.54 -16.91
CA THR A 98 14.83 -5.38 -16.01
C THR A 98 14.07 -4.17 -16.54
N ILE A 99 13.22 -3.58 -15.70
CA ILE A 99 12.69 -2.23 -15.90
C ILE A 99 13.59 -1.28 -15.12
N ARG A 100 14.10 -0.23 -15.77
CA ARG A 100 14.91 0.79 -15.08
C ARG A 100 14.03 1.93 -14.63
N PHE A 101 14.42 2.61 -13.56
CA PHE A 101 13.72 3.79 -13.05
C PHE A 101 13.46 4.85 -14.14
N ILE A 102 14.43 5.09 -15.03
CA ILE A 102 14.28 6.03 -16.15
C ILE A 102 13.12 5.68 -17.07
N ASN A 103 12.86 4.38 -17.32
CA ASN A 103 11.75 3.95 -18.17
C ASN A 103 10.39 4.26 -17.54
N ILE A 104 10.30 4.34 -16.20
CA ILE A 104 9.09 4.72 -15.48
C ILE A 104 8.90 6.23 -15.57
N CYS A 105 9.98 7.00 -15.36
CA CYS A 105 9.94 8.46 -15.49
C CYS A 105 9.49 8.89 -16.89
N GLU A 106 10.08 8.32 -17.95
CA GLU A 106 9.70 8.58 -19.34
C GLU A 106 8.22 8.26 -19.59
N ALA A 107 7.74 7.13 -19.03
CA ALA A 107 6.35 6.72 -19.14
C ALA A 107 5.36 7.69 -18.48
N LEU A 108 5.80 8.47 -17.49
CA LEU A 108 4.95 9.33 -16.66
C LEU A 108 5.05 10.84 -17.00
N ILE A 109 5.93 11.26 -17.90
CA ILE A 109 6.18 12.68 -18.20
C ILE A 109 5.63 13.13 -19.58
N GLY A 110 5.32 12.20 -20.49
CA GLY A 110 4.94 12.55 -21.88
C GLY A 110 3.58 13.27 -22.04
N GLU A 111 3.48 14.13 -23.05
CA GLU A 111 2.31 14.98 -23.34
C GLU A 111 1.09 14.23 -23.93
N GLN A 112 1.23 12.95 -24.30
CA GLN A 112 0.14 12.10 -24.83
C GLN A 112 -0.14 10.85 -23.97
N VAL A 113 0.36 10.82 -22.73
CA VAL A 113 0.29 9.62 -21.90
C VAL A 113 -1.15 9.28 -21.50
N LEU A 114 -2.01 10.29 -21.28
CA LEU A 114 -3.36 10.07 -20.76
C LEU A 114 -4.26 9.28 -21.72
N GLU A 115 -4.24 9.61 -23.01
CA GLU A 115 -5.00 8.89 -24.04
C GLU A 115 -4.50 7.44 -24.17
N GLY A 116 -3.18 7.25 -24.13
CA GLY A 116 -2.55 5.93 -24.15
C GLY A 116 -2.96 5.06 -22.96
N VAL A 117 -2.98 5.63 -21.74
CA VAL A 117 -3.45 4.93 -20.53
C VAL A 117 -4.92 4.52 -20.67
N LEU A 118 -5.77 5.41 -21.17
CA LEU A 118 -7.19 5.13 -21.38
C LEU A 118 -7.42 4.01 -22.39
N ALA A 119 -6.69 4.00 -23.50
CA ALA A 119 -6.77 2.97 -24.54
C ALA A 119 -6.06 1.66 -24.17
N SER A 120 -5.21 1.66 -23.13
CA SER A 120 -4.41 0.50 -22.75
C SER A 120 -5.25 -0.69 -22.26
N PRO A 121 -4.70 -1.92 -22.32
CA PRO A 121 -5.33 -3.11 -21.72
C PRO A 121 -5.14 -3.18 -20.19
N LEU A 122 -4.88 -2.08 -19.49
CA LEU A 122 -4.79 -2.07 -18.04
C LEU A 122 -6.17 -2.27 -17.40
N ALA A 123 -6.21 -2.81 -16.18
CA ALA A 123 -7.44 -2.85 -15.39
C ALA A 123 -7.87 -1.43 -14.98
N ASP A 124 -9.17 -1.22 -14.81
CA ASP A 124 -9.76 0.12 -14.60
C ASP A 124 -9.16 0.84 -13.38
N HIS A 125 -8.97 0.13 -12.26
CA HIS A 125 -8.32 0.69 -11.06
C HIS A 125 -6.86 1.14 -11.30
N HIS A 126 -6.10 0.45 -12.16
CA HIS A 126 -4.74 0.89 -12.52
C HIS A 126 -4.79 2.15 -13.40
N LYS A 127 -5.77 2.22 -14.31
CA LYS A 127 -5.98 3.41 -15.16
C LYS A 127 -6.31 4.62 -14.29
N GLU A 128 -7.26 4.50 -13.37
CA GLU A 128 -7.66 5.58 -12.46
C GLU A 128 -6.46 6.15 -11.69
N GLN A 129 -5.61 5.28 -11.11
CA GLN A 129 -4.41 5.72 -10.40
C GLN A 129 -3.39 6.41 -11.32
N LEU A 130 -3.17 5.90 -12.53
CA LEU A 130 -2.28 6.54 -13.51
C LEU A 130 -2.84 7.87 -14.00
N GLN A 131 -4.15 7.98 -14.21
CA GLN A 131 -4.79 9.24 -14.57
C GLN A 131 -4.57 10.30 -13.50
N GLN A 132 -4.76 9.95 -12.22
CA GLN A 132 -4.47 10.85 -11.10
C GLN A 132 -2.98 11.27 -11.09
N MET A 133 -2.06 10.34 -11.39
CA MET A 133 -0.63 10.61 -11.47
C MET A 133 -0.22 11.51 -12.65
N LEU A 134 -1.05 11.57 -13.70
CA LEU A 134 -0.79 12.35 -14.92
C LEU A 134 -1.50 13.70 -14.92
N GLN A 135 -2.56 13.85 -14.12
CA GLN A 135 -3.22 15.13 -13.92
C GLN A 135 -2.34 16.04 -13.04
N TYR A 136 -1.98 17.22 -13.56
CA TYR A 136 -1.29 18.26 -12.80
C TYR A 136 -2.26 19.07 -11.93
N ASN A 137 -3.12 18.42 -11.16
CA ASN A 137 -4.10 19.10 -10.31
C ASN A 137 -3.73 19.06 -8.81
N THR A 138 -4.09 20.15 -8.16
CA THR A 138 -3.52 20.84 -6.99
C THR A 138 -3.89 20.30 -5.60
N VAL A 139 -3.14 20.79 -4.60
CA VAL A 139 -3.28 20.68 -3.13
C VAL A 139 -2.96 19.30 -2.56
N ALA A 140 -1.96 19.24 -1.67
CA ALA A 140 -1.53 18.01 -1.01
C ALA A 140 -2.68 17.25 -0.32
N ASP A 141 -3.69 17.95 0.20
CA ASP A 141 -4.87 17.34 0.82
C ASP A 141 -5.70 16.49 -0.15
N ASP A 142 -5.75 16.87 -1.44
CA ASP A 142 -6.43 16.09 -2.48
C ASP A 142 -5.61 14.86 -2.93
N VAL A 143 -4.33 14.80 -2.61
CA VAL A 143 -3.47 13.64 -2.88
C VAL A 143 -3.49 12.64 -1.73
N PHE A 144 -3.62 13.17 -0.51
CA PHE A 144 -3.65 12.41 0.73
C PHE A 144 -5.07 12.36 1.32
N LYS A 145 -6.04 11.89 0.52
CA LYS A 145 -7.48 11.89 0.87
C LYS A 145 -7.90 10.90 1.95
N SER A 146 -7.09 9.90 2.22
CA SER A 146 -7.44 8.85 3.18
C SER A 146 -6.25 8.57 4.08
N GLN A 147 -6.50 8.48 5.39
CA GLN A 147 -5.53 7.92 6.29
C GLN A 147 -5.54 6.40 6.17
N PHE A 148 -4.37 5.79 5.99
CA PHE A 148 -4.23 4.33 6.06
C PHE A 148 -4.11 3.89 7.51
N VAL A 149 -4.91 2.90 7.88
CA VAL A 149 -4.80 2.22 9.17
C VAL A 149 -4.00 0.95 8.91
N LEU A 150 -2.79 0.89 9.43
CA LEU A 150 -1.90 -0.27 9.33
C LEU A 150 -1.99 -1.15 10.57
N SER A 151 -1.83 -2.46 10.36
CA SER A 151 -1.77 -3.43 11.46
C SER A 151 -0.50 -3.22 12.30
N PRO A 152 -0.59 -3.07 13.62
CA PRO A 152 0.59 -2.86 14.48
C PRO A 152 1.45 -4.13 14.65
N ALA A 153 0.86 -5.29 14.40
CA ALA A 153 1.47 -6.61 14.54
C ALA A 153 0.84 -7.60 13.56
N THR A 154 1.33 -8.84 13.52
CA THR A 154 0.63 -9.92 12.83
C THR A 154 -0.48 -10.44 13.73
N LEU A 155 -1.70 -10.02 13.45
CA LEU A 155 -2.89 -10.30 14.23
C LEU A 155 -3.57 -11.58 13.74
N ARG A 156 -3.71 -12.54 14.63
CA ARG A 156 -4.48 -13.77 14.41
C ARG A 156 -5.92 -13.60 14.89
N ARG A 157 -6.84 -14.35 14.28
CA ARG A 157 -8.17 -14.55 14.88
C ARG A 157 -8.02 -15.48 16.08
N ALA A 158 -8.73 -15.21 17.18
CA ALA A 158 -8.76 -16.15 18.31
C ALA A 158 -9.22 -17.53 17.81
N ASN A 159 -8.49 -18.60 18.19
CA ASN A 159 -8.71 -20.03 17.89
C ASN A 159 -7.72 -20.74 16.94
N VAL A 160 -6.41 -20.51 17.05
CA VAL A 160 -5.43 -21.44 16.46
C VAL A 160 -4.63 -22.11 17.59
N GLU A 161 -5.10 -23.29 17.99
CA GLU A 161 -4.41 -24.19 18.93
C GLU A 161 -3.25 -24.88 18.21
N ASP A 162 -2.06 -24.27 18.29
CA ASP A 162 -0.82 -24.98 17.97
C ASP A 162 0.06 -25.07 19.21
N SER A 163 0.53 -26.28 19.51
CA SER A 163 1.42 -26.56 20.64
C SER A 163 2.87 -26.22 20.29
N TYR A 164 3.39 -25.12 20.83
CA TYR A 164 4.81 -24.75 20.72
C TYR A 164 5.40 -24.43 22.11
N TYR A 165 6.71 -24.68 22.28
CA TYR A 165 7.46 -24.48 23.53
C TYR A 165 7.64 -23.00 23.93
N LEU A 166 7.68 -22.10 22.95
CA LEU A 166 7.67 -20.65 23.09
C LEU A 166 6.72 -20.12 22.01
N LYS A 167 5.67 -19.41 22.41
CA LYS A 167 4.67 -18.88 21.50
C LYS A 167 4.46 -17.41 21.81
N VAL A 168 4.61 -16.57 20.79
CA VAL A 168 4.28 -15.15 20.83
C VAL A 168 3.18 -14.93 19.80
N ASP A 169 1.97 -14.65 20.28
CA ASP A 169 0.82 -14.38 19.43
C ASP A 169 0.24 -13.01 19.74
N ASP A 170 -0.09 -12.27 18.68
CA ASP A 170 -0.96 -11.11 18.79
C ASP A 170 -2.36 -11.50 18.31
N VAL A 171 -3.35 -11.45 19.20
CA VAL A 171 -4.70 -11.97 18.96
C VAL A 171 -5.70 -10.82 18.94
N LEU A 172 -6.43 -10.69 17.83
CA LEU A 172 -7.48 -9.68 17.69
C LEU A 172 -8.68 -9.98 18.58
N LEU A 173 -9.16 -8.97 19.31
CA LEU A 173 -10.44 -9.01 20.01
C LEU A 173 -11.55 -8.56 19.04
N CYS A 174 -12.15 -9.52 18.34
CA CYS A 174 -13.06 -9.25 17.21
C CYS A 174 -14.31 -8.43 17.59
N ASP A 175 -14.76 -8.56 18.84
CA ASP A 175 -15.88 -7.84 19.43
C ASP A 175 -15.60 -6.35 19.65
N THR A 176 -14.33 -5.95 19.62
CA THR A 176 -13.89 -4.55 19.80
C THR A 176 -13.76 -3.78 18.48
N LEU A 177 -13.96 -4.45 17.34
CA LEU A 177 -13.89 -3.81 16.03
C LEU A 177 -15.00 -2.75 15.89
N VAL A 178 -14.59 -1.52 15.57
CA VAL A 178 -15.52 -0.48 15.15
C VAL A 178 -16.26 -0.93 13.88
N LYS A 179 -17.55 -0.60 13.79
CA LYS A 179 -18.40 -0.97 12.66
C LYS A 179 -17.92 -0.32 11.36
N GLU A 180 -18.07 -1.06 10.26
CA GLU A 180 -17.89 -0.54 8.91
C GLU A 180 -18.74 0.72 8.69
N GLY A 181 -18.15 1.77 8.10
CA GLY A 181 -18.81 3.04 7.81
C GLY A 181 -19.05 3.93 9.04
N ALA A 182 -18.57 3.56 10.23
CA ALA A 182 -18.70 4.40 11.42
C ALA A 182 -17.85 5.68 11.27
N PHE A 183 -18.38 6.78 11.83
CA PHE A 183 -17.60 7.99 12.04
C PHE A 183 -16.79 7.85 13.33
N VAL A 184 -15.48 8.04 13.24
CA VAL A 184 -14.53 7.97 14.36
C VAL A 184 -13.86 9.31 14.55
N LYS A 185 -13.51 9.64 15.79
CA LYS A 185 -12.70 10.81 16.16
C LYS A 185 -11.26 10.39 16.43
N LYS A 186 -10.34 11.32 16.30
CA LYS A 186 -8.95 11.17 16.71
C LYS A 186 -8.89 10.73 18.18
N GLY A 187 -8.20 9.63 18.43
CA GLY A 187 -8.07 9.01 19.74
C GLY A 187 -9.08 7.91 20.04
N ASP A 188 -10.15 7.78 19.26
CA ASP A 188 -11.11 6.67 19.41
C ASP A 188 -10.43 5.33 19.16
N ILE A 189 -10.80 4.31 19.93
CA ILE A 189 -10.30 2.95 19.76
C ILE A 189 -10.99 2.34 18.52
N LEU A 190 -10.19 1.91 17.55
CA LEU A 190 -10.64 1.23 16.34
C LEU A 190 -10.83 -0.27 16.58
N PHE A 191 -9.92 -0.86 17.35
CA PHE A 191 -9.95 -2.24 17.82
C PHE A 191 -8.88 -2.43 18.91
N GLU A 192 -9.00 -3.55 19.63
CA GLU A 192 -8.05 -4.00 20.63
C GLU A 192 -7.49 -5.38 20.26
N TYR A 193 -6.31 -5.69 20.76
CA TYR A 193 -5.67 -7.00 20.61
C TYR A 193 -4.87 -7.35 21.86
N THR A 194 -4.63 -8.64 22.07
CA THR A 194 -3.76 -9.14 23.14
C THR A 194 -2.42 -9.57 22.59
N HIS A 195 -1.34 -9.18 23.25
CA HIS A 195 -0.01 -9.75 23.07
C HIS A 195 0.18 -10.86 24.10
N GLU A 196 0.38 -12.07 23.61
CA GLU A 196 0.38 -13.29 24.40
C GLU A 196 1.75 -13.97 24.31
N VAL A 197 2.47 -14.01 25.43
CA VAL A 197 3.78 -14.67 25.51
C VAL A 197 3.64 -15.90 26.40
N THR A 198 3.84 -17.08 25.82
CA THR A 198 3.88 -18.36 26.53
C THR A 198 5.34 -18.72 26.81
N GLY A 199 5.71 -18.75 28.10
CA GLY A 199 7.05 -19.12 28.56
C GLY A 199 7.22 -20.62 28.83
N MET A 200 8.44 -21.02 29.20
CA MET A 200 8.69 -22.37 29.72
C MET A 200 7.72 -22.67 30.87
N PHE A 201 7.16 -23.88 30.89
CA PHE A 201 6.11 -24.34 31.82
C PHE A 201 4.69 -23.82 31.53
N GLY A 202 4.42 -23.28 30.35
CA GLY A 202 3.05 -22.95 29.91
C GLY A 202 2.44 -21.72 30.58
N ARG A 203 3.22 -20.95 31.36
CA ARG A 203 2.76 -19.67 31.92
C ARG A 203 2.60 -18.66 30.80
N LYS A 204 1.39 -18.12 30.69
CA LYS A 204 1.01 -17.13 29.68
C LYS A 204 0.98 -15.74 30.29
N LYS A 205 1.77 -14.82 29.73
CA LYS A 205 1.69 -13.38 30.02
C LYS A 205 0.86 -12.73 28.93
N ILE A 206 -0.22 -12.07 29.32
CA ILE A 206 -1.14 -11.40 28.39
C ILE A 206 -1.07 -9.89 28.65
N GLN A 207 -0.86 -9.10 27.61
CA GLN A 207 -0.95 -7.65 27.64
C GLN A 207 -1.96 -7.17 26.60
N LYS A 208 -2.82 -6.23 26.97
CA LYS A 208 -3.85 -5.69 26.08
C LYS A 208 -3.38 -4.38 25.45
N PHE A 209 -3.57 -4.25 24.15
CA PHE A 209 -3.24 -3.06 23.37
C PHE A 209 -4.46 -2.57 22.60
N ALA A 210 -4.48 -1.28 22.26
CA ALA A 210 -5.55 -0.65 21.51
C ALA A 210 -4.97 0.12 20.32
N LYS A 211 -5.51 -0.10 19.12
CA LYS A 211 -5.24 0.75 17.96
C LYS A 211 -6.22 1.92 18.00
N LYS A 212 -5.70 3.14 18.05
CA LYS A 212 -6.49 4.37 18.06
C LYS A 212 -6.51 5.03 16.69
N SER A 213 -7.59 5.75 16.39
CA SER A 213 -7.66 6.63 15.23
C SER A 213 -6.69 7.80 15.39
N GLU A 214 -6.01 8.20 14.32
CA GLU A 214 -5.15 9.40 14.34
C GLU A 214 -5.83 10.63 13.72
N CYS A 215 -7.00 10.46 13.10
CA CYS A 215 -7.82 11.55 12.55
C CYS A 215 -9.32 11.32 12.77
N ASP A 216 -10.10 12.36 12.48
CA ASP A 216 -11.55 12.28 12.42
C ASP A 216 -11.96 11.84 11.02
N GLY A 217 -13.00 10.99 10.88
CA GLY A 217 -13.47 10.58 9.56
C GLY A 217 -14.33 9.32 9.55
N VAL A 218 -14.64 8.83 8.34
CA VAL A 218 -15.42 7.61 8.13
C VAL A 218 -14.48 6.42 7.89
N LEU A 219 -14.63 5.37 8.69
CA LEU A 219 -13.83 4.15 8.64
C LEU A 219 -14.37 3.15 7.59
N THR A 220 -13.47 2.59 6.78
CA THR A 220 -13.73 1.49 5.85
C THR A 220 -12.69 0.39 6.02
N TRP A 221 -13.10 -0.83 6.33
CA TRP A 221 -12.22 -1.98 6.52
C TRP A 221 -11.78 -2.62 5.19
N CYS A 222 -10.49 -2.92 5.10
CA CYS A 222 -9.88 -3.70 4.03
C CYS A 222 -9.77 -5.17 4.47
N LEU A 223 -10.90 -5.88 4.49
CA LEU A 223 -10.96 -7.25 5.03
C LEU A 223 -10.12 -8.24 4.19
N THR A 224 -9.27 -9.02 4.86
CA THR A 224 -8.57 -10.16 4.26
C THR A 224 -9.47 -11.41 4.26
N LYS A 225 -9.28 -12.30 3.28
CA LYS A 225 -9.98 -13.59 3.20
C LYS A 225 -9.30 -14.72 3.98
N ASP A 226 -8.19 -14.43 4.66
CA ASP A 226 -7.45 -15.42 5.43
C ASP A 226 -8.22 -15.75 6.73
N LYS A 227 -8.40 -17.06 6.96
CA LYS A 227 -9.19 -17.56 8.09
C LYS A 227 -8.40 -17.58 9.39
N GLU A 228 -7.07 -17.66 9.32
CA GLU A 228 -6.20 -17.76 10.50
C GLU A 228 -5.58 -16.42 10.85
N ILE A 229 -5.02 -15.75 9.85
CA ILE A 229 -4.39 -14.43 10.02
C ILE A 229 -5.40 -13.37 9.64
N TRP A 230 -5.79 -12.53 10.60
CA TRP A 230 -6.64 -11.38 10.30
C TRP A 230 -5.86 -10.31 9.52
N ALA A 231 -4.67 -9.97 9.99
CA ALA A 231 -3.79 -9.01 9.34
C ALA A 231 -2.31 -9.30 9.64
N ARG A 232 -1.44 -9.08 8.66
CA ARG A 232 0.01 -9.10 8.89
C ARG A 232 0.48 -7.73 9.34
N LYS A 233 1.58 -7.69 10.10
CA LYS A 233 2.20 -6.44 10.53
C LYS A 233 2.43 -5.50 9.33
N ASP A 234 2.17 -4.20 9.54
CA ASP A 234 2.36 -3.10 8.60
C ASP A 234 1.46 -3.18 7.33
N CYS A 235 0.61 -4.20 7.20
CA CYS A 235 -0.38 -4.28 6.13
C CYS A 235 -1.54 -3.32 6.38
N LEU A 236 -2.10 -2.80 5.29
CA LEU A 236 -3.32 -1.99 5.29
C LEU A 236 -4.51 -2.84 5.78
N ILE A 237 -5.14 -2.40 6.86
CA ILE A 237 -6.33 -3.06 7.43
C ILE A 237 -7.58 -2.19 7.30
N ALA A 238 -7.46 -0.87 7.24
CA ALA A 238 -8.59 0.02 7.04
C ALA A 238 -8.15 1.35 6.40
N LYS A 239 -9.11 2.12 5.90
CA LYS A 239 -8.94 3.50 5.49
C LYS A 239 -9.88 4.38 6.29
N ILE A 240 -9.43 5.56 6.70
CA ILE A 240 -10.29 6.60 7.27
C ILE A 240 -10.31 7.76 6.29
N ASN A 241 -11.50 8.07 5.78
CA ASN A 241 -11.72 9.23 4.91
C ASN A 241 -12.08 10.43 5.78
N PRO A 242 -11.21 11.44 5.91
CA PRO A 242 -11.49 12.62 6.71
C PRO A 242 -12.72 13.37 6.19
N LYS A 243 -13.47 13.99 7.11
CA LYS A 243 -14.59 14.88 6.81
C LYS A 243 -14.34 16.26 7.35
#